data_AF-A0A941P2F1-F1
#
_entry.id   AF-A0A941P2F1-F1
#
_cell.length_a   1.000
_cell.length_b   1.000
_cell.length_c   1.000
_cell.angle_alpha   90.00
_cell.angle_beta   90.00
_cell.angle_gamma   90.00
#
_symmetry.space_group_name_H-M   'P 1'
#
loop_
_entity.id
_entity.type
_entity.pdbx_description
1 polymer ?
#
loop_
_entity_poly.entity_id
_entity_poly.type
_entity_poly.pdbx_seq_one_letter_code
_entity_poly.pdbx_strand_id
1 'polypeptide(L)'
;LHEVGSNNPDGIEIKAPDAPKDAKGHPLDGVPFHPYYTVHDIFGVCLFLLVFSAIIFFAPEGGGYFLEANNFIPANPLQTPAEIAPVWYFTPFYSMLRAVTSEMVYALMACVVAAAAFAVFKSKMRAIGKVVSVIAAAILIALMLNIEAKFWGVVVMASAVIILFFLPWLDRSPVKSIRYRPGWHLWIYVIFVIYFFVLGYIGTRPPTPSLNLVSQIGILFYFGFFLLMPWWSRLGEPKPVPARINYAGH
;
A
#
# COMPACT_ATOMS: atom_id res chain seq x y z
N LEU A 1 11.43 -2.59 17.37
CA LEU A 1 10.45 -1.76 18.12
C LEU A 1 10.85 -1.55 19.58
N HIS A 2 11.30 -2.57 20.33
CA HIS A 2 11.68 -2.38 21.73
C HIS A 2 12.90 -1.46 21.92
N GLU A 3 13.87 -1.51 21.00
CA GLU A 3 15.06 -0.65 21.01
C GLU A 3 14.73 0.81 20.71
N VAL A 4 14.12 1.07 19.55
CA VAL A 4 13.80 2.44 19.07
C VAL A 4 12.53 3.04 19.70
N GLY A 5 11.69 2.22 20.33
CA GLY A 5 10.38 2.63 20.86
C GLY A 5 9.26 2.50 19.83
N SER A 6 8.02 2.52 20.31
CA SER A 6 6.84 2.60 19.47
C SER A 6 6.63 4.03 18.98
N ASN A 7 6.15 4.17 17.75
CA ASN A 7 5.71 5.48 17.25
C ASN A 7 4.39 5.90 17.92
N ASN A 8 4.05 7.18 17.83
CA ASN A 8 2.80 7.74 18.36
C ASN A 8 2.13 8.64 17.32
N PRO A 9 0.85 9.04 17.55
CA PRO A 9 0.11 9.84 16.59
C PRO A 9 0.74 11.20 16.26
N ASP A 10 1.64 11.72 17.08
CA ASP A 10 2.33 12.99 16.81
C ASP A 10 3.69 12.78 16.11
N GLY A 11 4.19 11.54 16.04
CA GLY A 11 5.43 11.20 15.35
C GLY A 11 6.71 11.61 16.09
N ILE A 12 6.62 11.84 17.40
CA ILE A 12 7.73 12.32 18.26
C ILE A 12 8.45 11.11 18.89
N GLU A 13 9.78 11.08 18.82
CA GLU A 13 10.55 9.96 19.36
C GLU A 13 10.81 10.13 20.87
N ILE A 14 10.19 9.29 21.70
CA ILE A 14 10.33 9.37 23.17
C ILE A 14 11.62 8.72 23.71
N LYS A 15 12.27 7.86 22.91
CA LYS A 15 13.53 7.19 23.29
C LYS A 15 14.76 7.77 22.59
N ALA A 16 14.62 8.91 21.89
CA ALA A 16 15.74 9.56 21.25
C ALA A 16 16.83 9.95 22.28
N PRO A 17 18.11 10.07 21.87
CA PRO A 17 19.20 10.43 22.79
C PRO A 17 18.97 11.75 23.53
N ASP A 18 18.29 12.70 22.88
CA ASP A 18 17.94 14.04 23.34
C ASP A 18 16.53 14.14 23.95
N ALA A 19 15.76 13.04 23.97
CA ALA A 19 14.43 13.04 24.53
C ALA A 19 14.47 13.26 26.06
N PRO A 20 13.52 14.03 26.63
CA PRO A 20 13.45 14.27 28.06
C PRO A 20 13.28 12.97 28.88
N LYS A 21 14.11 12.80 29.91
CA LYS A 21 14.10 11.64 30.81
C LYS A 21 13.91 12.03 32.27
N ASP A 22 13.32 11.14 33.05
CA ASP A 22 13.20 11.28 34.50
C ASP A 22 14.57 11.07 35.18
N ALA A 23 14.61 11.30 36.51
CA ALA A 23 15.83 11.11 37.31
C ALA A 23 16.37 9.67 37.32
N LYS A 24 15.57 8.69 36.85
CA LYS A 24 15.92 7.27 36.75
C LYS A 24 16.27 6.86 35.32
N GLY A 25 16.25 7.79 34.36
CA GLY A 25 16.58 7.56 32.96
C GLY A 25 15.40 7.08 32.09
N HIS A 26 14.17 7.07 32.59
CA HIS A 26 12.99 6.69 31.80
C HIS A 26 12.45 7.87 30.97
N PRO A 27 11.89 7.61 29.77
CA PRO A 27 11.22 8.65 28.98
C PRO A 27 10.09 9.36 29.75
N LEU A 28 10.09 10.70 29.78
CA LEU A 28 9.04 11.48 30.47
C LEU A 28 7.66 11.38 29.81
N ASP A 29 7.62 11.15 28.50
CA ASP A 29 6.39 11.05 27.70
C ASP A 29 5.91 9.60 27.52
N GLY A 30 6.53 8.64 28.22
CA GLY A 30 6.18 7.22 28.15
C GLY A 30 5.55 6.72 29.45
N VAL A 31 4.63 5.77 29.33
CA VAL A 31 4.13 4.98 30.47
C VAL A 31 4.59 3.52 30.34
N PRO A 32 4.74 2.78 31.46
CA PRO A 32 5.03 1.36 31.42
C PRO A 32 4.01 0.58 30.58
N PHE A 33 4.47 -0.44 29.84
CA PHE A 33 3.57 -1.28 29.04
C PHE A 33 2.55 -2.02 29.91
N HIS A 34 3.02 -2.62 31.00
CA HIS A 34 2.17 -3.25 32.00
C HIS A 34 1.99 -2.32 33.22
N PRO A 35 0.76 -2.15 33.73
CA PRO A 35 -0.49 -2.77 33.28
C PRO A 35 -1.22 -2.00 32.17
N TYR A 36 -0.85 -0.75 31.89
CA TYR A 36 -1.66 0.19 31.10
C TYR A 36 -2.04 -0.32 29.70
N TYR A 37 -1.05 -0.62 28.86
CA TYR A 37 -1.30 -1.13 27.52
C TYR A 37 -1.78 -2.59 27.55
N THR A 38 -1.28 -3.41 28.49
CA THR A 38 -1.75 -4.81 28.61
C THR A 38 -3.26 -4.88 28.86
N VAL A 39 -3.80 -4.09 29.79
CA VAL A 39 -5.24 -4.07 30.11
C VAL A 39 -6.04 -3.48 28.95
N HIS A 40 -5.57 -2.38 28.36
CA HIS A 40 -6.19 -1.77 27.17
C HIS A 40 -6.27 -2.75 26.00
N ASP A 41 -5.18 -3.47 25.71
CA ASP A 41 -5.09 -4.39 24.59
C ASP A 41 -5.95 -5.64 24.84
N ILE A 42 -5.99 -6.16 26.07
CA ILE A 42 -6.89 -7.27 26.43
C ILE A 42 -8.35 -6.88 26.19
N PHE A 43 -8.75 -5.66 26.57
CA PHE A 43 -10.11 -5.18 26.29
C PHE A 43 -10.40 -5.18 24.78
N GLY A 44 -9.48 -4.64 23.97
CA GLY A 44 -9.60 -4.66 22.51
C GLY A 44 -9.66 -6.08 21.92
N VAL A 45 -8.83 -7.00 22.42
CA VAL A 45 -8.84 -8.41 22.03
C VAL A 45 -10.15 -9.08 22.39
N CYS A 46 -10.70 -8.85 23.58
CA CYS A 46 -11.99 -9.39 23.99
C CYS A 46 -13.12 -8.93 23.05
N LEU A 47 -13.16 -7.64 22.69
CA LEU A 47 -14.14 -7.12 21.73
C LEU A 47 -13.95 -7.72 20.33
N PHE A 48 -12.71 -7.82 19.85
CA PHE A 48 -12.41 -8.46 18.57
C PHE A 48 -12.87 -9.91 18.55
N LEU A 49 -12.55 -10.68 19.60
CA LEU A 49 -12.93 -12.10 19.71
C LEU A 49 -14.43 -12.28 19.83
N LEU A 50 -15.16 -11.34 20.44
CA LEU A 50 -16.62 -11.35 20.47
C LEU A 50 -17.20 -11.23 19.06
N VAL A 51 -16.75 -10.24 18.28
CA VAL A 51 -17.19 -10.04 16.89
C VAL A 51 -16.77 -11.22 16.01
N PHE A 52 -15.52 -11.69 16.14
CA PHE A 52 -14.99 -12.82 15.41
C PHE A 52 -15.78 -14.11 15.69
N SER A 53 -16.08 -14.38 16.96
CA SER A 53 -16.91 -15.52 17.34
C SER A 53 -18.33 -15.38 16.80
N ALA A 54 -18.91 -14.17 16.85
CA ALA A 54 -20.23 -13.93 16.27
C ALA A 54 -20.25 -14.23 14.76
N ILE A 55 -19.20 -13.86 14.02
CA ILE A 55 -19.06 -14.22 12.59
C ILE A 55 -18.97 -15.73 12.43
N ILE A 56 -18.08 -16.41 13.15
CA ILE A 56 -17.89 -17.87 13.02
C ILE A 56 -19.17 -18.65 13.33
N PHE A 57 -19.88 -18.29 14.40
CA PHE A 57 -21.03 -19.06 14.86
C PHE A 57 -22.33 -18.69 14.14
N PHE A 58 -22.51 -17.43 13.71
CA PHE A 58 -23.78 -16.96 13.15
C PHE A 58 -23.73 -16.60 11.67
N ALA A 59 -22.55 -16.30 11.10
CA ALA A 59 -22.41 -15.92 9.69
C ALA A 59 -21.08 -16.42 9.07
N PRO A 60 -20.74 -17.72 9.16
CA PRO A 60 -19.42 -18.24 8.78
C PRO A 60 -19.10 -18.06 7.29
N GLU A 61 -20.12 -18.04 6.43
CA GLU A 61 -19.93 -17.82 4.99
C GLU A 61 -19.66 -16.34 4.64
N GLY A 62 -20.09 -15.40 5.49
CA GLY A 62 -19.97 -13.96 5.24
C GLY A 62 -20.62 -13.51 3.92
N GLY A 63 -21.70 -14.16 3.50
CA GLY A 63 -22.33 -13.90 2.20
C GLY A 63 -21.47 -14.34 1.00
N GLY A 64 -20.60 -15.33 1.18
CA GLY A 64 -19.71 -15.86 0.16
C GLY A 64 -18.31 -15.23 0.13
N TYR A 65 -18.05 -14.21 0.97
CA TYR A 65 -16.73 -13.56 1.05
C TYR A 65 -15.73 -14.37 1.88
N PHE A 66 -16.18 -15.08 2.92
CA PHE A 66 -15.28 -15.88 3.77
C PHE A 66 -15.17 -17.32 3.28
N LEU A 67 -16.31 -17.94 3.00
CA LEU A 67 -16.39 -19.28 2.41
C LEU A 67 -17.10 -19.17 1.07
N GLU A 68 -16.34 -19.38 0.00
CA GLU A 68 -16.85 -19.31 -1.36
C GLU A 68 -17.71 -20.56 -1.67
N ALA A 69 -18.90 -20.35 -2.23
CA ALA A 69 -19.84 -21.42 -2.56
C ALA A 69 -19.21 -22.52 -3.43
N ASN A 70 -18.33 -22.13 -4.35
CA ASN A 70 -17.63 -23.06 -5.24
C ASN A 70 -16.71 -24.05 -4.51
N ASN A 71 -16.20 -23.68 -3.32
CA ASN A 71 -15.29 -24.54 -2.55
C ASN A 71 -16.01 -25.63 -1.74
N PHE A 72 -17.35 -25.65 -1.74
CA PHE A 72 -18.13 -26.77 -1.21
C PHE A 72 -18.33 -27.90 -2.23
N ILE A 73 -18.03 -27.65 -3.51
CA ILE A 73 -18.10 -28.66 -4.57
C ILE A 73 -16.73 -29.32 -4.70
N PRO A 74 -16.64 -30.67 -4.80
CA PRO A 74 -15.38 -31.35 -5.05
C PRO A 74 -14.69 -30.84 -6.32
N ALA A 75 -13.37 -30.70 -6.28
CA ALA A 75 -12.59 -30.19 -7.39
C ALA A 75 -12.76 -31.06 -8.65
N ASN A 76 -13.09 -30.42 -9.78
CA ASN A 76 -13.18 -31.06 -11.08
C ASN A 76 -12.14 -30.47 -12.05
N PRO A 77 -11.05 -31.20 -12.39
CA PRO A 77 -10.02 -30.70 -13.31
C PRO A 77 -10.51 -30.41 -14.74
N LEU A 78 -11.69 -30.94 -15.12
CA LEU A 78 -12.26 -30.80 -16.46
C LEU A 78 -13.31 -29.68 -16.56
N GLN A 79 -13.64 -29.02 -15.45
CA GLN A 79 -14.68 -27.99 -15.42
C GLN A 79 -14.29 -26.82 -14.51
N THR A 80 -14.18 -25.63 -15.10
CA THR A 80 -14.01 -24.39 -14.34
C THR A 80 -15.37 -23.83 -13.94
N PRO A 81 -15.57 -23.40 -12.67
CA PRO A 81 -16.78 -22.68 -12.27
C PRO A 81 -17.02 -21.41 -13.09
N ALA A 82 -18.28 -21.02 -13.28
CA ALA A 82 -18.65 -19.85 -14.09
C ALA A 82 -18.15 -18.53 -13.49
N GLU A 83 -18.16 -18.39 -12.17
CA GLU A 83 -17.60 -17.25 -11.45
C GLU A 83 -16.48 -17.75 -10.54
N ILE A 84 -15.22 -17.51 -10.95
CA ILE A 84 -14.03 -17.81 -10.14
C ILE A 84 -13.35 -16.51 -9.74
N ALA A 85 -13.47 -16.16 -8.46
CA ALA A 85 -12.76 -15.06 -7.83
C ALA A 85 -11.77 -15.64 -6.82
N PRO A 86 -10.65 -14.96 -6.55
CA PRO A 86 -9.83 -15.31 -5.40
C PRO A 86 -10.50 -14.80 -4.12
N VAL A 87 -9.99 -15.30 -2.99
CA VAL A 87 -10.28 -14.76 -1.66
C VAL A 87 -10.16 -13.24 -1.61
N TRP A 88 -11.10 -12.60 -0.91
CA TRP A 88 -11.35 -11.16 -0.95
C TRP A 88 -10.13 -10.28 -0.64
N TYR A 89 -9.20 -10.73 0.19
CA TYR A 89 -7.98 -9.96 0.52
C TYR A 89 -6.91 -10.01 -0.59
N PHE A 90 -7.06 -10.87 -1.60
CA PHE A 90 -6.22 -10.89 -2.81
C PHE A 90 -6.86 -10.18 -4.01
N THR A 91 -8.15 -9.85 -3.95
CA THR A 91 -8.87 -9.28 -5.10
C THR A 91 -8.33 -7.94 -5.61
N PRO A 92 -7.78 -7.01 -4.79
CA PRO A 92 -7.20 -5.77 -5.32
C PRO A 92 -6.01 -6.04 -6.25
N PHE A 93 -5.15 -6.98 -5.86
CA PHE A 93 -3.96 -7.37 -6.63
C PHE A 93 -4.32 -8.21 -7.85
N TYR A 94 -5.29 -9.12 -7.71
CA TYR A 94 -5.83 -9.89 -8.83
C TYR A 94 -6.48 -8.99 -9.89
N SER A 95 -7.20 -7.95 -9.47
CA SER A 95 -7.78 -6.97 -10.38
C SER A 95 -6.71 -6.25 -11.20
N MET A 96 -5.57 -5.92 -10.58
CA MET A 96 -4.42 -5.36 -11.30
C MET A 96 -3.80 -6.38 -12.27
N LEU A 97 -3.62 -7.64 -11.86
CA LEU A 97 -3.05 -8.69 -12.71
C LEU A 97 -3.83 -8.84 -14.02
N ARG A 98 -5.14 -9.05 -13.92
CA ARG A 98 -5.99 -9.33 -15.09
C ARG A 98 -6.19 -8.10 -15.99
N ALA A 99 -6.00 -6.89 -15.45
CA ALA A 99 -6.13 -5.66 -16.19
C ALA A 99 -4.93 -5.35 -17.09
N VAL A 100 -3.82 -6.07 -16.92
CA VAL A 100 -2.65 -6.02 -17.81
C VAL A 100 -2.94 -6.82 -19.09
N THR A 101 -3.66 -6.19 -20.01
CA THR A 101 -3.84 -6.63 -21.39
C THR A 101 -2.70 -6.12 -22.28
N SER A 102 -2.62 -6.57 -23.54
CA SER A 102 -1.64 -6.06 -24.51
C SER A 102 -1.66 -4.54 -24.64
N GLU A 103 -2.86 -3.94 -24.66
CA GLU A 103 -3.04 -2.48 -24.68
C GLU A 103 -2.47 -1.81 -23.43
N MET A 104 -2.69 -2.41 -22.26
CA MET A 104 -2.13 -1.90 -21.00
C MET A 104 -0.60 -2.00 -20.98
N VAL A 105 -0.02 -3.05 -21.58
CA VAL A 105 1.44 -3.17 -21.70
C VAL A 105 2.01 -1.99 -22.50
N TYR A 106 1.38 -1.55 -23.58
CA TYR A 106 1.81 -0.34 -24.31
C TYR A 106 1.73 0.93 -23.44
N ALA A 107 0.68 1.08 -22.64
CA ALA A 107 0.58 2.18 -21.69
C ALA A 107 1.73 2.15 -20.64
N LEU A 108 2.06 0.96 -20.13
CA LEU A 108 3.19 0.78 -19.21
C LEU A 108 4.54 1.06 -19.89
N MET A 109 4.72 0.68 -21.16
CA MET A 109 5.92 1.06 -21.94
C MET A 109 6.04 2.58 -22.05
N ALA A 110 4.94 3.29 -22.29
CA ALA A 110 4.94 4.75 -22.32
C ALA A 110 5.37 5.33 -20.96
N CYS A 111 4.94 4.74 -19.84
CA CYS A 111 5.43 5.12 -18.51
C CYS A 111 6.94 4.85 -18.34
N VAL A 112 7.46 3.73 -18.84
CA VAL A 112 8.90 3.41 -18.81
C VAL A 112 9.69 4.44 -19.63
N VAL A 113 9.22 4.80 -20.83
CA VAL A 113 9.82 5.85 -21.65
C VAL A 113 9.81 7.19 -20.92
N ALA A 114 8.67 7.58 -20.33
CA ALA A 114 8.56 8.82 -19.58
C ALA A 114 9.51 8.85 -18.37
N ALA A 115 9.64 7.74 -17.64
CA ALA A 115 10.57 7.61 -16.52
C ALA A 115 12.03 7.72 -16.97
N ALA A 116 12.39 7.07 -18.08
CA ALA A 116 13.74 7.15 -18.66
C ALA A 116 14.06 8.58 -19.14
N ALA A 117 13.12 9.22 -19.84
CA ALA A 117 13.26 10.62 -20.26
C ALA A 117 13.44 11.54 -19.04
N PHE A 118 12.63 11.37 -18.00
CA PHE A 118 12.77 12.12 -16.75
C PHE A 118 14.15 11.91 -16.12
N ALA A 119 14.64 10.67 -16.07
CA ALA A 119 15.94 10.31 -15.54
C ALA A 119 17.10 10.96 -16.33
N VAL A 120 16.96 11.11 -17.64
CA VAL A 120 17.98 11.77 -18.49
C VAL A 120 17.95 13.28 -18.35
N PHE A 121 16.76 13.89 -18.42
CA PHE A 121 16.62 15.35 -18.53
C PHE A 121 16.56 16.06 -17.18
N LYS A 122 15.89 15.48 -16.18
CA LYS A 122 15.60 16.16 -14.91
C LYS A 122 16.44 15.66 -13.74
N SER A 123 17.15 14.55 -13.89
CA SER A 123 17.95 13.97 -12.80
C SER A 123 19.34 14.60 -12.68
N LYS A 124 19.81 14.72 -11.44
CA LYS A 124 21.19 15.12 -11.07
C LYS A 124 22.21 13.97 -11.22
N MET A 125 21.84 12.88 -11.88
CA MET A 125 22.73 11.72 -12.11
C MET A 125 23.91 12.06 -13.03
N ARG A 126 25.03 11.38 -12.80
CA ARG A 126 26.23 11.42 -13.67
C ARG A 126 25.88 10.91 -15.08
N ALA A 127 26.66 11.32 -16.08
CA ALA A 127 26.44 10.93 -17.48
C ALA A 127 26.30 9.40 -17.67
N ILE A 128 27.13 8.61 -17.00
CA ILE A 128 27.06 7.14 -17.01
C ILE A 128 25.70 6.65 -16.50
N GLY A 129 25.18 7.20 -15.40
CA GLY A 129 23.89 6.82 -14.85
C GLY A 129 22.72 7.13 -15.79
N LYS A 130 22.82 8.23 -16.56
CA LYS A 130 21.83 8.57 -17.59
C LYS A 130 21.87 7.55 -18.73
N VAL A 131 23.05 7.20 -19.25
CA VAL A 131 23.21 6.19 -20.31
C VAL A 131 22.67 4.83 -19.85
N VAL A 132 23.02 4.40 -18.63
CA VAL A 132 22.51 3.15 -18.05
C VAL A 132 20.98 3.15 -17.96
N SER A 133 20.37 4.27 -17.54
CA SER A 133 18.91 4.36 -17.45
C SER A 133 18.20 4.19 -18.80
N VAL A 134 18.78 4.73 -19.87
CA VAL A 134 18.23 4.59 -21.24
C VAL A 134 18.39 3.16 -21.73
N ILE A 135 19.56 2.55 -21.53
CA ILE A 135 19.81 1.15 -21.93
C ILE A 135 18.86 0.21 -21.18
N ALA A 136 18.72 0.39 -19.86
CA ALA A 136 17.80 -0.41 -19.05
C ALA A 136 16.35 -0.26 -19.52
N ALA A 137 15.91 0.96 -19.84
CA ALA A 137 14.58 1.20 -20.37
C ALA A 137 14.38 0.54 -21.74
N ALA A 138 15.36 0.62 -22.65
CA ALA A 138 15.30 -0.02 -23.96
C ALA A 138 15.25 -1.55 -23.86
N ILE A 139 16.06 -2.16 -22.98
CA ILE A 139 16.01 -3.60 -22.71
C ILE A 139 14.64 -3.98 -22.14
N LEU A 140 14.13 -3.23 -21.17
CA LEU A 140 12.83 -3.50 -20.57
C LEU A 140 11.71 -3.41 -21.61
N ILE A 141 11.70 -2.38 -22.46
CA ILE A 141 10.72 -2.24 -23.54
C ILE A 141 10.82 -3.41 -24.54
N ALA A 142 12.04 -3.82 -24.91
CA ALA A 142 12.23 -4.98 -25.77
C ALA A 142 11.67 -6.25 -25.13
N LEU A 143 11.91 -6.48 -23.83
CA LEU A 143 11.30 -7.60 -23.10
C LEU A 143 9.77 -7.49 -23.07
N MET A 144 9.23 -6.28 -22.88
CA MET A 144 7.79 -6.06 -22.84
C MET A 144 7.11 -6.30 -24.20
N LEU A 145 7.82 -6.12 -25.30
CA LEU A 145 7.32 -6.42 -26.66
C LEU A 145 7.39 -7.91 -27.01
N ASN A 146 8.34 -8.65 -26.44
CA ASN A 146 8.61 -10.04 -26.81
C ASN A 146 7.99 -11.07 -25.84
N ILE A 147 7.49 -10.65 -24.67
CA ILE A 147 6.87 -11.52 -23.67
C ILE A 147 5.37 -11.23 -23.58
N GLU A 148 4.57 -12.27 -23.41
CA GLU A 148 3.11 -12.17 -23.29
C GLU A 148 2.64 -11.23 -22.16
N ALA A 149 1.54 -10.51 -22.40
CA ALA A 149 0.93 -9.62 -21.41
C ALA A 149 0.58 -10.32 -20.09
N LYS A 150 0.23 -11.62 -20.13
CA LYS A 150 -0.04 -12.44 -18.93
C LYS A 150 1.13 -12.44 -17.95
N PHE A 151 2.36 -12.54 -18.44
CA PHE A 151 3.55 -12.48 -17.61
C PHE A 151 3.68 -11.10 -16.93
N TRP A 152 3.46 -10.03 -17.68
CA TRP A 152 3.48 -8.67 -17.13
C TRP A 152 2.39 -8.42 -16.11
N GLY A 153 1.23 -9.06 -16.23
CA GLY A 153 0.20 -9.07 -15.19
C GLY A 153 0.73 -9.63 -13.86
N VAL A 154 1.47 -10.75 -13.90
CA VAL A 154 2.11 -11.33 -12.71
C VAL A 154 3.18 -10.39 -12.15
N VAL A 155 4.00 -9.79 -13.02
CA VAL A 155 5.03 -8.81 -12.61
C VAL A 155 4.40 -7.60 -11.93
N VAL A 156 3.32 -7.05 -12.48
CA VAL A 156 2.58 -5.91 -11.90
C VAL A 156 1.99 -6.29 -10.54
N MET A 157 1.37 -7.46 -10.42
CA MET A 157 0.81 -7.95 -9.16
C MET A 157 1.90 -8.08 -8.07
N ALA A 158 3.01 -8.74 -8.39
CA ALA A 158 4.12 -8.92 -7.46
C ALA A 158 4.75 -7.58 -7.08
N SER A 159 4.95 -6.70 -8.07
CA SER A 159 5.52 -5.36 -7.86
C SER A 159 4.64 -4.49 -6.97
N ALA A 160 3.30 -4.63 -7.07
CA ALA A 160 2.37 -3.90 -6.21
C ALA A 160 2.52 -4.30 -4.73
N VAL A 161 2.86 -5.54 -4.42
CA VAL A 161 3.18 -5.95 -3.03
C VAL A 161 4.59 -5.48 -2.64
N ILE A 162 5.57 -5.68 -3.54
CA ILE A 162 6.98 -5.37 -3.28
C ILE A 162 7.22 -3.87 -3.07
N ILE A 163 6.49 -2.99 -3.76
CA ILE A 163 6.69 -1.54 -3.65
C ILE A 163 6.44 -0.99 -2.23
N LEU A 164 5.61 -1.68 -1.44
CA LEU A 164 5.34 -1.32 -0.04
C LEU A 164 6.59 -1.40 0.83
N PHE A 165 7.51 -2.32 0.54
CA PHE A 165 8.78 -2.43 1.27
C PHE A 165 9.70 -1.24 1.02
N PHE A 166 9.51 -0.53 -0.09
CA PHE A 166 10.30 0.66 -0.42
C PHE A 166 9.75 1.95 0.21
N LEU A 167 8.62 1.90 0.94
CA LEU A 167 8.03 3.06 1.62
C LEU A 167 9.02 3.90 2.43
N PRO A 168 9.97 3.31 3.21
CA PRO A 168 10.95 4.10 3.97
C PRO A 168 11.87 4.98 3.11
N TRP A 169 12.05 4.65 1.83
CA TRP A 169 12.88 5.42 0.89
C TRP A 169 12.05 6.30 -0.05
N LEU A 170 10.79 5.94 -0.26
CA LEU A 170 9.87 6.64 -1.14
C LEU A 170 9.24 7.85 -0.44
N ASP A 171 8.81 7.71 0.81
CA ASP A 171 8.31 8.84 1.58
C ASP A 171 9.48 9.71 2.03
N ARG A 172 9.48 10.96 1.58
CA ARG A 172 10.52 11.94 1.90
C ARG A 172 9.96 13.18 2.58
N SER A 173 8.75 13.07 3.12
CA SER A 173 8.17 14.15 3.91
C SER A 173 9.05 14.49 5.12
N PRO A 174 9.26 15.77 5.44
CA PRO A 174 10.04 16.17 6.61
C PRO A 174 9.34 15.82 7.93
N VAL A 175 8.02 15.51 7.90
CA VAL A 175 7.23 15.21 9.09
C VAL A 175 6.67 13.79 9.04
N LYS A 176 6.84 13.06 10.15
CA LYS A 176 6.39 11.67 10.29
C LYS A 176 4.86 11.56 10.34
N SER A 177 4.19 12.32 11.21
CA SER A 177 2.74 12.23 11.39
C SER A 177 1.96 12.99 10.31
N ILE A 178 0.90 12.35 9.79
CA ILE A 178 -0.05 12.97 8.86
C ILE A 178 -0.78 14.18 9.47
N ARG A 179 -0.92 14.24 10.80
CA ARG A 179 -1.62 15.35 11.50
C ARG A 179 -1.00 16.71 11.20
N TYR A 180 0.31 16.73 10.92
CA TYR A 180 1.08 17.93 10.66
C TYR A 180 1.49 18.08 9.20
N ARG A 181 1.10 17.14 8.32
CA ARG A 181 1.30 17.28 6.89
C ARG A 181 0.30 18.28 6.30
N PRO A 182 0.61 18.86 5.12
CA PRO A 182 -0.35 19.68 4.39
C PRO A 182 -1.68 18.95 4.19
N GLY A 183 -2.81 19.64 4.37
CA GLY A 183 -4.14 19.01 4.39
C GLY A 183 -4.50 18.23 3.11
N TRP A 184 -3.93 18.59 1.96
CA TRP A 184 -4.15 17.87 0.71
C TRP A 184 -3.52 16.47 0.69
N HIS A 185 -2.50 16.19 1.52
CA HIS A 185 -1.91 14.84 1.63
C HIS A 185 -2.97 13.84 2.09
N LEU A 186 -3.81 14.23 3.07
CA LEU A 186 -4.91 13.41 3.56
C LEU A 186 -5.84 12.98 2.41
N TRP A 187 -6.20 13.91 1.53
CA TRP A 187 -7.06 13.61 0.38
C TRP A 187 -6.41 12.61 -0.57
N ILE A 188 -5.09 12.67 -0.80
CA ILE A 188 -4.40 11.66 -1.61
C ILE A 188 -4.48 10.28 -0.96
N TYR A 189 -4.24 10.17 0.36
CA TYR A 189 -4.36 8.90 1.06
C TYR A 189 -5.80 8.37 1.06
N VAL A 190 -6.79 9.24 1.27
CA VAL A 190 -8.22 8.88 1.22
C VAL A 190 -8.59 8.36 -0.18
N ILE A 191 -8.20 9.07 -1.24
CA ILE A 191 -8.43 8.64 -2.62
C ILE A 191 -7.71 7.31 -2.88
N PHE A 192 -6.48 7.14 -2.41
CA PHE A 192 -5.74 5.87 -2.51
C PHE A 192 -6.48 4.70 -1.85
N VAL A 193 -6.96 4.88 -0.62
CA VAL A 193 -7.74 3.87 0.10
C VAL A 193 -9.04 3.55 -0.64
N ILE A 194 -9.78 4.56 -1.10
CA ILE A 194 -11.01 4.35 -1.88
C ILE A 194 -10.71 3.54 -3.13
N TYR A 195 -9.68 3.90 -3.90
CA TYR A 195 -9.30 3.16 -5.10
C TYR A 195 -8.89 1.71 -4.79
N PHE A 196 -8.21 1.47 -3.68
CA PHE A 196 -7.83 0.12 -3.27
C PHE A 196 -9.07 -0.76 -3.00
N PHE A 197 -10.10 -0.21 -2.33
CA PHE A 197 -11.39 -0.90 -2.15
C PHE A 197 -12.15 -1.08 -3.46
N VAL A 198 -12.14 -0.10 -4.36
CA VAL A 198 -12.73 -0.23 -5.70
C VAL A 198 -12.07 -1.37 -6.48
N LEU A 199 -10.74 -1.46 -6.47
CA LEU A 199 -10.02 -2.59 -7.08
C LEU A 199 -10.39 -3.92 -6.43
N GLY A 200 -10.52 -3.95 -5.10
CA GLY A 200 -10.96 -5.13 -4.36
C GLY A 200 -12.37 -5.60 -4.77
N TYR A 201 -13.30 -4.67 -4.91
CA TYR A 201 -14.65 -4.96 -5.40
C TYR A 201 -14.64 -5.42 -6.86
N ILE A 202 -13.88 -4.76 -7.73
CA ILE A 202 -13.80 -5.15 -9.14
C ILE A 202 -13.23 -6.56 -9.27
N GLY A 203 -12.23 -6.92 -8.45
CA GLY A 203 -11.61 -8.24 -8.48
C GLY A 203 -12.55 -9.41 -8.16
N THR A 204 -13.70 -9.18 -7.53
CA THR A 204 -14.74 -10.22 -7.32
C THR A 204 -15.73 -10.33 -8.47
N ARG A 205 -15.73 -9.35 -9.40
CA ARG A 205 -16.66 -9.31 -10.54
C ARG A 205 -16.04 -9.91 -11.79
N PRO A 206 -16.84 -10.47 -12.72
CA PRO A 206 -16.33 -10.92 -14.01
C PRO A 206 -15.73 -9.73 -14.81
N PRO A 207 -14.73 -10.00 -15.66
CA PRO A 207 -14.08 -8.96 -16.44
C PRO A 207 -15.03 -8.41 -17.51
N THR A 208 -15.35 -7.12 -17.42
CA THR A 208 -16.07 -6.37 -18.46
C THR A 208 -15.21 -5.20 -18.94
N PRO A 209 -15.42 -4.66 -20.16
CA PRO A 209 -14.58 -3.59 -20.70
C PRO A 209 -14.51 -2.34 -19.79
N SER A 210 -15.63 -1.95 -19.17
CA SER A 210 -15.69 -0.78 -18.28
C SER A 210 -14.94 -1.00 -16.97
N LEU A 211 -15.10 -2.17 -16.33
CA LEU A 211 -14.39 -2.51 -15.10
C LEU A 211 -12.89 -2.70 -15.36
N ASN A 212 -12.54 -3.22 -16.54
CA ASN A 212 -11.15 -3.34 -16.96
C ASN A 212 -10.48 -1.97 -17.10
N LEU A 213 -11.15 -1.01 -17.74
CA LEU A 213 -10.64 0.36 -17.86
C LEU A 213 -10.42 1.01 -16.48
N VAL A 214 -11.37 0.87 -15.56
CA VAL A 214 -11.22 1.38 -14.18
C VAL A 214 -10.02 0.73 -13.48
N SER A 215 -9.80 -0.57 -13.69
CA SER A 215 -8.66 -1.29 -13.12
C SER A 215 -7.33 -0.83 -13.71
N GLN A 216 -7.27 -0.56 -15.02
CA GLN A 216 -6.10 -0.03 -15.71
C GLN A 216 -5.73 1.37 -15.20
N ILE A 217 -6.71 2.25 -15.06
CA ILE A 217 -6.52 3.57 -14.43
C ILE A 217 -6.05 3.39 -12.99
N GLY A 218 -6.64 2.43 -12.26
CA GLY A 218 -6.24 2.07 -10.90
C GLY A 218 -4.78 1.63 -10.80
N ILE A 219 -4.25 0.87 -11.76
CA ILE A 219 -2.82 0.49 -11.81
C ILE A 219 -1.95 1.74 -11.93
N LEU A 220 -2.24 2.62 -12.90
CA LEU A 220 -1.46 3.85 -13.10
C LEU A 220 -1.50 4.74 -11.86
N PHE A 221 -2.66 4.86 -11.22
CA PHE A 221 -2.81 5.62 -10.00
C PHE A 221 -2.08 4.96 -8.81
N TYR A 222 -2.18 3.64 -8.64
CA TYR A 222 -1.52 2.89 -7.57
C TYR A 222 0.00 3.05 -7.65
N PHE A 223 0.60 2.73 -8.79
CA PHE A 223 2.05 2.89 -8.97
C PHE A 223 2.45 4.36 -8.98
N GLY A 224 1.64 5.24 -9.57
CA GLY A 224 1.85 6.68 -9.53
C GLY A 224 1.92 7.22 -8.11
N PHE A 225 1.03 6.76 -7.21
CA PHE A 225 1.03 7.15 -5.80
C PHE A 225 2.38 6.86 -5.14
N PHE A 226 2.92 5.65 -5.29
CA PHE A 226 4.21 5.27 -4.68
C PHE A 226 5.41 5.84 -5.42
N LEU A 227 5.47 5.72 -6.74
CA LEU A 227 6.62 6.13 -7.54
C LEU A 227 6.79 7.65 -7.55
N LEU A 228 5.70 8.43 -7.47
CA LEU A 228 5.77 9.88 -7.37
C LEU A 228 5.88 10.38 -5.92
N MET A 229 5.77 9.48 -4.93
CA MET A 229 5.88 9.82 -3.50
C MET A 229 7.14 10.60 -3.14
N PRO A 230 8.34 10.31 -3.70
CA PRO A 230 9.53 11.10 -3.41
C PRO A 230 9.42 12.58 -3.77
N TRP A 231 8.48 12.96 -4.64
CA TRP A 231 8.21 14.34 -5.01
C TRP A 231 7.03 14.91 -4.24
N TRP A 232 5.85 14.28 -4.35
CA TRP A 232 4.64 14.88 -3.77
C TRP A 232 4.67 14.90 -2.24
N SER A 233 5.29 13.92 -1.57
CA SER A 233 5.39 13.90 -0.09
C SER A 233 6.17 15.08 0.50
N ARG A 234 6.97 15.78 -0.32
CA ARG A 234 7.75 16.97 0.08
C ARG A 234 7.05 18.29 -0.21
N LEU A 235 5.96 18.27 -0.98
CA LEU A 235 5.28 19.48 -1.39
C LEU A 235 4.34 19.97 -0.27
N GLY A 236 4.25 21.29 -0.16
CA GLY A 236 3.43 21.99 0.83
C GLY A 236 4.17 22.29 2.14
N GLU A 237 3.60 23.21 2.92
CA GLU A 237 4.16 23.66 4.20
C GLU A 237 3.59 22.82 5.35
N PRO A 238 4.43 22.10 6.12
CA PRO A 238 3.98 21.36 7.28
C PRO A 238 3.52 22.31 8.40
N LYS A 239 2.55 21.85 9.19
CA LYS A 239 2.20 22.50 10.46
C LYS A 239 3.33 22.28 11.47
N PRO A 240 3.51 23.19 12.46
CA PRO A 240 4.49 22.99 13.51
C PRO A 240 4.16 21.71 14.31
N VAL A 241 5.15 20.83 14.42
CA VAL A 241 5.09 19.63 15.28
C VAL A 241 5.35 20.08 16.72
N PRO A 242 4.56 19.64 17.71
CA PRO A 242 4.80 19.99 19.11
C PRO A 242 6.13 19.42 19.59
N ALA A 243 6.72 20.08 20.60
CA ALA A 243 8.01 19.65 21.16
C ALA A 243 7.90 18.38 22.03
N ARG A 244 6.69 18.06 22.51
CA ARG A 244 6.37 16.89 23.33
C ARG A 244 5.04 16.30 22.88
N ILE A 245 4.76 15.06 23.28
CA ILE A 245 3.51 14.37 22.95
C ILE A 245 2.34 15.17 23.51
N ASN A 246 1.38 15.49 22.64
CA ASN A 246 0.11 16.09 23.06
C ASN A 246 -0.81 14.98 23.57
N TYR A 247 -0.69 14.65 24.86
CA TYR A 247 -1.63 13.75 25.51
C TYR A 247 -2.78 14.55 26.13
N ALA A 248 -4.00 14.26 25.69
CA ALA A 248 -5.21 14.59 26.43
C ALA A 248 -5.69 13.31 27.10
N GLY A 249 -5.76 13.29 28.44
CA GLY A 249 -6.36 12.18 29.17
C GLY A 249 -7.79 11.95 28.71
N HIS A 250 -8.13 10.69 28.45
CA HIS A 250 -9.51 10.27 28.21
C HIS A 250 -10.28 10.16 29.52
#